data_AF-A0A417IT42-F1
#
_entry.id   AF-A0A417IT42-F1
#
_cell.length_a   1.000
_cell.length_b   1.000
_cell.length_c   1.000
_cell.angle_alpha   90.00
_cell.angle_beta   90.00
_cell.angle_gamma   90.00
#
_symmetry.space_group_name_H-M   'P 1'
#
loop_
_entity.id
_entity.type
_entity.pdbx_description
1 polymer ?
#
loop_
_entity_poly.entity_id
_entity_poly.type
_entity_poly.pdbx_seq_one_letter_code
_entity_poly.pdbx_strand_id
1 'polypeptide(L)'
;MRTAEQAMSDYQFFKSHGICPNCGKEKAAPGRVCCLNCLDKQNIRRLVRWDSMTEEQKEQVRSRVRQSGKALYKQRKAAGLCVRCGKPAQKGYVRCYECNIKNTNCTRRRRNRKLSAKAPGICCWCSNPVKPGFKLCQAHYNRQVEILNRARSSSAVKESVAVLWKMIKMPQRH
;
A
#
# COMPACT_ATOMS: atom_id res chain seq x y z
N MET A 1 -0.45 8.47 47.19
CA MET A 1 -0.10 8.34 45.75
C MET A 1 -0.32 6.89 45.35
N ARG A 2 -0.88 6.61 44.16
CA ARG A 2 -1.11 5.21 43.71
C ARG A 2 0.21 4.55 43.31
N THR A 3 0.36 3.25 43.57
CA THR A 3 1.52 2.48 43.11
C THR A 3 1.45 2.23 41.60
N ALA A 4 2.58 1.92 40.97
CA ALA A 4 2.63 1.60 39.54
C ALA A 4 1.77 0.37 39.19
N GLU A 5 1.69 -0.59 40.10
CA GLU A 5 0.87 -1.80 39.96
C GLU A 5 -0.63 -1.48 40.00
N GLN A 6 -1.06 -0.63 40.93
CA GLN A 6 -2.44 -0.16 41.02
C GLN A 6 -2.84 0.62 39.76
N ALA A 7 -1.95 1.48 39.24
CA ALA A 7 -2.20 2.23 38.00
C ALA A 7 -2.30 1.32 36.77
N MET A 8 -1.50 0.24 36.70
CA MET A 8 -1.57 -0.76 35.63
C MET A 8 -2.88 -1.57 35.68
N SER A 9 -3.31 -1.93 36.90
CA SER A 9 -4.58 -2.63 37.15
C SER A 9 -5.77 -1.77 36.73
N ASP A 10 -5.81 -0.50 37.14
CA ASP A 10 -6.85 0.46 36.77
C ASP A 10 -6.96 0.63 35.25
N TYR A 11 -5.82 0.73 34.56
CA TYR A 11 -5.78 0.85 33.10
C TYR A 11 -6.45 -0.34 32.40
N GLN A 12 -6.11 -1.56 32.82
CA GLN A 12 -6.70 -2.77 32.23
C GLN A 12 -8.20 -2.87 32.55
N PHE A 13 -8.59 -2.50 33.76
CA PHE A 13 -9.99 -2.43 34.16
C PHE A 13 -10.77 -1.46 33.26
N PHE A 14 -10.35 -0.20 33.15
CA PHE A 14 -11.07 0.77 32.32
C PHE A 14 -11.10 0.35 30.84
N LYS A 15 -9.98 -0.16 30.31
CA LYS A 15 -9.90 -0.63 28.93
C LYS A 15 -10.86 -1.78 28.65
N SER A 16 -10.98 -2.76 29.54
CA SER A 16 -11.87 -3.92 29.35
C SER A 16 -13.34 -3.52 29.48
N HIS A 17 -13.66 -2.52 30.30
CA HIS A 17 -15.02 -2.01 30.49
C HIS A 17 -15.41 -0.93 29.46
N GLY A 18 -14.53 -0.63 28.49
CA GLY A 18 -14.78 0.38 27.47
C GLY A 18 -14.89 1.79 28.05
N ILE A 19 -14.22 2.05 29.18
CA ILE A 19 -14.11 3.35 29.84
C ILE A 19 -12.77 3.96 29.47
N CYS A 20 -12.74 5.27 29.24
CA CYS A 20 -11.50 5.99 28.97
C CYS A 20 -10.55 5.91 30.18
N PRO A 21 -9.37 5.24 30.09
CA PRO A 21 -8.45 5.15 31.22
C PRO A 21 -7.75 6.47 31.52
N ASN A 22 -7.80 7.45 30.59
CA ASN A 22 -7.16 8.75 30.77
C ASN A 22 -7.98 9.70 31.65
N CYS A 23 -9.32 9.65 31.56
CA CYS A 23 -10.19 10.49 32.39
C CYS A 23 -11.00 9.70 33.43
N GLY A 24 -11.22 8.40 33.22
CA GLY A 24 -12.04 7.53 34.07
C GLY A 24 -13.54 7.85 34.07
N LYS A 25 -13.99 8.81 33.25
CA LYS A 25 -15.35 9.39 33.32
C LYS A 25 -16.25 8.99 32.16
N GLU A 26 -15.71 9.03 30.95
CA GLU A 26 -16.47 8.81 29.72
C GLU A 26 -16.14 7.44 29.10
N LYS A 27 -17.08 6.91 28.31
CA LYS A 27 -16.82 5.72 27.49
C LYS A 27 -15.74 6.01 26.44
N ALA A 28 -14.95 4.99 26.13
CA ALA A 28 -13.99 5.02 25.05
C ALA A 28 -14.70 5.17 23.70
N ALA A 29 -14.09 5.91 22.77
CA ALA A 29 -14.64 6.06 21.44
C ALA A 29 -14.61 4.71 20.68
N PRO A 30 -15.51 4.48 19.69
CA PRO A 30 -15.55 3.22 18.95
C PRO A 30 -14.20 2.83 18.35
N GLY A 31 -13.71 1.64 18.69
CA GLY A 31 -12.41 1.12 18.24
C GLY A 31 -11.20 1.90 18.79
N ARG A 32 -11.36 2.61 19.91
CA ARG A 32 -10.31 3.37 20.61
C ARG A 32 -10.32 3.01 22.10
N VAL A 33 -9.24 3.40 22.77
CA VAL A 33 -9.08 3.18 24.22
C VAL A 33 -9.49 4.41 25.03
N CYS A 34 -9.39 5.63 24.46
CA CYS A 34 -9.79 6.88 25.12
C CYS A 34 -11.10 7.42 24.56
N CYS A 35 -11.78 8.27 25.33
CA CYS A 35 -12.94 9.04 24.88
C CYS A 35 -12.55 10.12 23.86
N LEU A 36 -13.52 10.64 23.11
CA LEU A 36 -13.29 11.64 22.07
C LEU A 36 -12.63 12.91 22.62
N ASN A 37 -13.12 13.45 23.74
CA ASN A 37 -12.57 14.65 24.37
C ASN A 37 -11.09 14.48 24.75
N CYS A 38 -10.72 13.33 25.32
CA CYS A 38 -9.32 13.05 25.64
C CYS A 38 -8.45 12.86 24.39
N LEU A 39 -8.99 12.23 23.35
CA LEU A 39 -8.30 12.09 22.06
C LEU A 39 -8.04 13.45 21.40
N ASP A 40 -9.03 14.36 21.44
CA ASP A 40 -8.90 15.70 20.88
C ASP A 40 -7.87 16.53 21.63
N LYS A 41 -7.90 16.51 22.97
CA LYS A 41 -6.87 17.15 23.80
C LYS A 41 -5.47 16.61 23.51
N GLN A 42 -5.33 15.29 23.35
CA GLN A 42 -4.04 14.69 22.98
C GLN A 42 -3.58 15.10 21.58
N ASN A 43 -4.50 15.17 20.62
CA ASN A 43 -4.20 15.63 19.26
C ASN A 43 -3.76 17.10 19.24
N ILE A 44 -4.48 17.99 19.93
CA ILE A 44 -4.11 19.41 20.04
C ILE A 44 -2.72 19.55 20.65
N ARG A 45 -2.44 18.88 21.78
CA ARG A 45 -1.10 18.90 22.40
C ARG A 45 -0.01 18.40 21.44
N ARG A 46 -0.30 17.36 20.66
CA ARG A 46 0.64 16.84 19.65
C ARG A 46 0.88 17.87 18.54
N LEU A 47 -0.15 18.54 18.06
CA LEU A 47 -0.07 19.55 17.01
C LEU A 47 0.71 20.78 17.49
N VAL A 48 0.37 21.33 18.66
CA VAL A 48 1.08 22.46 19.27
C VAL A 48 2.56 22.12 19.45
N ARG A 49 2.87 20.93 19.99
CA ARG A 49 4.25 20.47 20.11
C ARG A 49 4.95 20.38 18.76
N TRP A 50 4.28 19.85 17.74
CA TRP A 50 4.87 19.71 16.40
C TRP A 50 5.13 21.07 15.74
N ASP A 51 4.22 22.02 15.92
CA ASP A 51 4.33 23.37 15.38
C ASP A 51 5.48 24.14 16.03
N SER A 52 5.63 24.00 17.35
CA SER A 52 6.73 24.62 18.11
C SER A 52 8.11 23.97 17.90
N MET A 53 8.21 22.90 17.11
CA MET A 53 9.49 22.23 16.85
C MET A 53 10.27 22.90 15.73
N THR A 54 11.59 22.92 15.86
CA THR A 54 12.49 23.33 14.78
C THR A 54 12.49 22.31 13.64
N GLU A 55 12.96 22.70 12.45
CA GLU A 55 13.06 21.78 11.33
C GLU A 55 14.04 20.63 11.60
N GLU A 56 15.13 20.86 12.34
CA GLU A 56 16.06 19.81 12.76
C GLU A 56 15.36 18.79 13.65
N GLN A 57 14.57 19.24 14.62
CA GLN A 57 13.82 18.37 15.51
C GLN A 57 12.74 17.58 14.74
N LYS A 58 12.04 18.22 13.79
CA LYS A 58 11.09 17.54 12.91
C LYS A 58 11.77 16.49 12.05
N GLU A 59 12.96 16.78 11.54
CA GLU A 59 13.75 15.85 10.74
C GLU A 59 14.26 14.67 11.58
N GLN A 60 14.65 14.90 12.84
CA GLN A 60 14.97 13.81 13.76
C GLN A 60 13.78 12.87 13.98
N VAL A 61 12.57 13.40 14.16
CA VAL A 61 11.35 12.58 14.27
C VAL A 61 11.10 11.80 12.98
N ARG A 62 11.15 12.46 11.82
CA ARG A 62 11.00 11.80 10.51
C ARG A 62 12.04 10.70 10.31
N SER A 63 13.29 10.95 10.69
CA SER A 63 14.40 10.01 10.61
C SER A 63 14.14 8.77 11.46
N ARG A 64 13.78 8.95 12.75
CA ARG A 64 13.43 7.85 13.65
C ARG A 64 12.29 7.01 13.10
N VAL A 65 11.21 7.64 12.61
CA VAL A 65 10.07 6.93 12.00
C VAL A 65 10.50 6.13 10.77
N ARG A 66 11.35 6.70 9.90
CA ARG A 66 11.89 5.98 8.72
C ARG A 66 12.77 4.79 9.14
N GLN A 67 13.62 4.96 10.14
CA GLN A 67 14.48 3.89 10.65
C GLN A 67 13.67 2.75 11.26
N SER A 68 12.74 3.06 12.18
CA SER A 68 11.84 2.06 12.77
C SER A 68 10.98 1.36 11.73
N GLY A 69 10.49 2.09 10.72
CA GLY A 69 9.75 1.52 9.59
C GLY A 69 10.59 0.53 8.76
N LYS A 70 11.86 0.86 8.49
CA LYS A 70 12.80 -0.03 7.80
C LYS A 70 13.09 -1.29 8.63
N ALA A 71 13.30 -1.14 9.93
CA ALA A 71 13.54 -2.26 10.84
C ALA A 71 12.33 -3.21 10.89
N LEU A 72 11.13 -2.66 11.08
CA LEU A 72 9.88 -3.44 11.10
C LEU A 72 9.61 -4.14 9.76
N TYR A 73 9.90 -3.49 8.63
CA TYR A 73 9.81 -4.12 7.32
C TYR A 73 10.71 -5.35 7.23
N LYS A 74 11.99 -5.23 7.61
CA LYS A 74 12.96 -6.33 7.58
C LYS A 74 12.52 -7.47 8.48
N GLN A 75 12.13 -7.15 9.72
CA GLN A 75 11.64 -8.12 10.70
C GLN A 75 10.43 -8.90 10.17
N ARG A 76 9.41 -8.20 9.68
CA ARG A 76 8.19 -8.84 9.14
C ARG A 76 8.49 -9.69 7.91
N LYS A 77 9.32 -9.20 6.99
CA LYS A 77 9.71 -9.95 5.80
C LYS A 77 10.42 -11.25 6.17
N ALA A 78 11.35 -11.21 7.12
CA ALA A 78 12.07 -12.39 7.60
C ALA A 78 11.14 -13.40 8.30
N ALA A 79 10.18 -12.91 9.07
CA ALA A 79 9.18 -13.73 9.76
C ALA A 79 8.04 -14.25 8.85
N GLY A 80 8.09 -14.02 7.52
CA GLY A 80 7.02 -14.42 6.61
C GLY A 80 5.69 -13.68 6.85
N LEU A 81 5.75 -12.49 7.45
CA LEU A 81 4.59 -11.65 7.76
C LEU A 81 4.41 -10.54 6.71
N CYS A 82 3.17 -10.16 6.49
CA CYS A 82 2.79 -9.03 5.66
C CYS A 82 3.44 -7.76 6.19
N VAL A 83 4.32 -7.15 5.39
CA VAL A 83 5.06 -5.94 5.79
C VAL A 83 4.14 -4.76 6.11
N ARG A 84 2.89 -4.76 5.62
CA ARG A 84 1.91 -3.70 5.91
C ARG A 84 1.14 -3.95 7.23
N CYS A 85 0.47 -5.09 7.37
CA CYS A 85 -0.48 -5.32 8.47
C CYS A 85 -0.03 -6.35 9.52
N GLY A 86 1.07 -7.07 9.29
CA GLY A 86 1.59 -8.08 10.22
C GLY A 86 0.89 -9.45 10.19
N LYS A 87 -0.23 -9.62 9.47
CA LYS A 87 -0.82 -10.95 9.19
C LYS A 87 0.14 -11.81 8.36
N PRO A 88 0.01 -13.16 8.31
CA PRO A 88 0.82 -14.01 7.45
C PRO A 88 0.86 -13.51 5.99
N ALA A 89 2.05 -13.51 5.39
CA ALA A 89 2.22 -13.14 3.99
C ALA A 89 1.77 -14.28 3.06
N GLN A 90 1.35 -13.93 1.85
CA GLN A 90 1.07 -14.92 0.81
C GLN A 90 2.40 -15.51 0.31
N LYS A 91 2.43 -16.82 0.03
CA LYS A 91 3.62 -17.52 -0.49
C LYS A 91 4.20 -16.79 -1.72
N GLY A 92 5.49 -16.47 -1.69
CA GLY A 92 6.18 -15.73 -2.75
C GLY A 92 5.98 -14.20 -2.73
N TYR A 93 5.21 -13.66 -1.78
CA TYR A 93 4.96 -12.23 -1.65
C TYR A 93 5.36 -11.70 -0.27
N VAL A 94 5.62 -10.39 -0.19
CA VAL A 94 5.90 -9.68 1.08
C VAL A 94 4.64 -9.15 1.76
N ARG A 95 3.45 -9.43 1.21
CA ARG A 95 2.16 -8.95 1.73
C ARG A 95 1.15 -10.10 1.78
N CYS A 96 0.14 -9.95 2.61
CA CYS A 96 -1.04 -10.81 2.57
C CYS A 96 -1.92 -10.47 1.35
N TYR A 97 -2.81 -11.39 0.98
CA TYR A 97 -3.73 -11.28 -0.16
C TYR A 97 -4.53 -9.97 -0.15
N GLU A 98 -5.20 -9.64 0.97
CA GLU A 98 -5.97 -8.39 1.13
C GLU A 98 -5.13 -7.13 0.87
N CYS A 99 -3.91 -7.11 1.43
CA CYS A 99 -3.03 -5.95 1.28
C CYS A 99 -2.47 -5.84 -0.14
N ASN A 100 -2.29 -6.96 -0.84
CA ASN A 100 -1.93 -6.97 -2.25
C ASN A 100 -3.04 -6.41 -3.12
N ILE A 101 -4.30 -6.85 -2.94
CA ILE A 101 -5.45 -6.29 -3.67
C ILE A 101 -5.56 -4.78 -3.44
N LYS A 102 -5.48 -4.35 -2.18
CA LYS A 102 -5.52 -2.92 -1.82
C LYS A 102 -4.40 -2.15 -2.53
N ASN A 103 -3.18 -2.70 -2.54
CA ASN A 103 -2.05 -2.07 -3.23
C ASN A 103 -2.27 -1.98 -4.75
N THR A 104 -2.71 -3.06 -5.40
CA THR A 104 -3.01 -3.07 -6.84
C THR A 104 -4.08 -2.05 -7.20
N ASN A 105 -5.15 -1.97 -6.41
CA ASN A 105 -6.21 -0.98 -6.58
C ASN A 105 -5.71 0.45 -6.41
N CYS A 106 -4.88 0.72 -5.40
CA CYS A 106 -4.24 2.04 -5.23
C CYS A 106 -3.36 2.41 -6.43
N THR A 107 -2.52 1.48 -6.91
CA THR A 107 -1.67 1.68 -8.10
C THR A 107 -2.50 1.97 -9.34
N ARG A 108 -3.58 1.20 -9.56
CA ARG A 108 -4.52 1.40 -10.67
C ARG A 108 -5.19 2.77 -10.59
N ARG A 109 -5.72 3.17 -9.43
CA ARG A 109 -6.31 4.50 -9.22
C ARG A 109 -5.32 5.62 -9.50
N ARG A 110 -4.07 5.51 -9.04
CA ARG A 110 -3.02 6.50 -9.31
C ARG A 110 -2.69 6.59 -10.80
N ARG A 111 -2.59 5.46 -11.50
CA ARG A 111 -2.40 5.43 -12.95
C ARG A 111 -3.56 6.12 -13.66
N ASN A 112 -4.79 5.75 -13.34
CA ASN A 112 -5.99 6.33 -13.96
C ASN A 112 -6.08 7.83 -13.71
N ARG A 113 -5.77 8.32 -12.51
CA ARG A 113 -5.71 9.76 -12.21
C ARG A 113 -4.69 10.49 -13.09
N LYS A 114 -3.51 9.91 -13.32
CA LYS A 114 -2.50 10.49 -14.22
C LYS A 114 -2.97 10.50 -15.67
N LEU A 115 -3.69 9.45 -16.10
CA LEU A 115 -4.25 9.37 -17.45
C LEU A 115 -5.38 10.37 -17.66
N SER A 116 -6.28 10.53 -16.68
CA SER A 116 -7.42 11.46 -16.74
C SER A 116 -7.02 12.92 -16.60
N ALA A 117 -5.86 13.22 -16.01
CA ALA A 117 -5.34 14.58 -15.88
C ALA A 117 -4.72 15.12 -17.18
N LYS A 118 -4.60 14.29 -18.24
CA LYS A 118 -4.10 14.75 -19.53
C LYS A 118 -5.25 15.19 -20.42
N ALA A 119 -5.05 16.33 -21.10
CA ALA A 119 -6.02 16.84 -22.06
C ALA A 119 -6.31 15.79 -23.15
N PRO A 120 -7.57 15.73 -23.66
CA PRO A 120 -7.90 14.92 -24.82
C PRO A 120 -6.94 15.23 -25.97
N GLY A 121 -6.51 14.20 -26.70
CA GLY A 121 -5.57 14.38 -27.82
C GLY A 121 -4.09 14.41 -27.44
N ILE A 122 -3.72 14.35 -26.15
CA ILE A 122 -2.32 14.28 -25.71
C ILE A 122 -1.92 12.86 -25.31
N CYS A 123 -0.73 12.43 -25.75
CA CYS A 123 -0.15 11.13 -25.46
C CYS A 123 -0.13 10.85 -23.95
N CYS A 124 -0.52 9.64 -23.56
CA CYS A 124 -0.60 9.34 -22.14
C CYS A 124 0.77 9.22 -21.43
N TRP A 125 1.87 9.10 -22.18
CA TRP A 125 3.24 8.95 -21.66
C TRP A 125 4.16 10.15 -21.87
N CYS A 126 3.95 10.98 -22.89
CA CYS A 126 4.66 12.25 -23.11
C CYS A 126 3.68 13.41 -23.33
N SER A 127 4.12 14.53 -23.88
CA SER A 127 3.27 15.70 -24.17
C SER A 127 2.92 15.84 -25.65
N ASN A 128 3.33 14.89 -26.51
CA ASN A 128 3.07 14.94 -27.95
C ASN A 128 1.61 14.58 -28.29
N PRO A 129 1.08 15.02 -29.44
CA PRO A 129 -0.25 14.63 -29.89
C PRO A 129 -0.40 13.12 -30.06
N VAL A 130 -1.60 12.60 -29.82
CA VAL A 130 -1.92 11.18 -30.00
C VAL A 130 -1.97 10.80 -31.48
N LYS A 131 -1.62 9.55 -31.77
CA LYS A 131 -1.96 8.90 -33.03
C LYS A 131 -3.49 8.72 -33.11
N PRO A 132 -4.15 9.03 -34.24
CA PRO A 132 -5.59 8.86 -34.39
C PRO A 132 -6.05 7.45 -34.01
N GLY A 133 -7.07 7.36 -33.14
CA GLY A 133 -7.60 6.10 -32.61
C GLY A 133 -6.83 5.48 -31.43
N PHE A 134 -5.72 6.10 -30.97
CA PHE A 134 -4.89 5.59 -29.88
C PHE A 134 -4.71 6.61 -28.74
N LYS A 135 -4.25 6.13 -27.58
CA LYS A 135 -3.90 6.96 -26.41
C LYS A 135 -2.40 7.31 -26.34
N LEU A 136 -1.65 7.02 -27.40
CA LEU A 136 -0.20 7.19 -27.49
C LEU A 136 0.15 8.01 -28.74
N CYS A 137 1.23 8.77 -28.70
CA CYS A 137 1.81 9.37 -29.91
C CYS A 137 2.41 8.28 -30.81
N GLN A 138 2.69 8.63 -32.07
CA GLN A 138 3.25 7.69 -33.06
C GLN A 138 4.52 6.97 -32.56
N ALA A 139 5.45 7.71 -31.95
CA ALA A 139 6.71 7.14 -31.44
C ALA A 139 6.48 6.09 -30.33
N HIS A 140 5.63 6.39 -29.35
CA HIS A 140 5.32 5.45 -28.28
C HIS A 140 4.47 4.28 -28.77
N TYR A 141 3.61 4.48 -29.77
CA TYR A 141 2.89 3.39 -30.43
C TYR A 141 3.87 2.41 -31.09
N ASN A 142 4.83 2.92 -31.88
CA ASN A 142 5.82 2.08 -32.56
C ASN A 142 6.68 1.28 -31.56
N ARG A 143 7.13 1.93 -30.47
CA ARG A 143 7.85 1.23 -29.39
C ARG A 143 7.02 0.10 -28.77
N GLN A 144 5.72 0.31 -28.57
CA GLN A 144 4.83 -0.74 -28.05
C GLN A 144 4.68 -1.89 -29.04
N VAL A 145 4.56 -1.60 -30.34
CA VAL A 145 4.53 -2.62 -31.39
C VAL A 145 5.82 -3.43 -31.39
N GLU A 146 7.00 -2.79 -31.28
CA GLU A 146 8.27 -3.50 -31.18
C GLU A 146 8.35 -4.40 -29.95
N ILE A 147 7.92 -3.92 -28.78
CA ILE A 147 7.90 -4.73 -27.55
C ILE A 147 6.99 -5.96 -27.73
N LEU A 148 5.80 -5.77 -28.32
CA LEU A 148 4.89 -6.88 -28.62
C LEU A 148 5.49 -7.86 -29.62
N ASN A 149 6.16 -7.37 -30.66
CA ASN A 149 6.83 -8.21 -31.64
C ASN A 149 8.00 -9.00 -31.03
N ARG A 150 8.80 -8.37 -30.15
CA ARG A 150 9.86 -9.05 -29.37
C ARG A 150 9.28 -10.13 -28.45
N ALA A 151 8.17 -9.85 -27.79
CA ALA A 151 7.48 -10.84 -26.95
C ALA A 151 6.95 -12.02 -27.77
N ARG A 152 6.41 -11.75 -28.97
CA ARG A 152 5.94 -12.79 -29.91
C ARG A 152 7.08 -13.58 -30.55
N SER A 153 8.23 -12.95 -30.79
CA SER A 153 9.38 -13.59 -31.44
C SER A 153 10.24 -14.42 -30.49
N SER A 154 10.05 -14.26 -29.17
CA SER A 154 10.70 -15.07 -28.13
C SER A 154 10.43 -16.57 -28.35
N SER A 155 11.51 -17.37 -28.32
CA SER A 155 11.49 -18.83 -28.52
C SER A 155 10.51 -19.53 -27.58
N ALA A 156 10.38 -19.08 -26.33
CA ALA A 156 9.47 -19.65 -25.34
C ALA A 156 8.00 -19.58 -25.75
N VAL A 157 7.57 -18.49 -26.42
CA VAL A 157 6.19 -18.36 -26.93
C VAL A 157 6.00 -19.21 -28.17
N LYS A 158 6.99 -19.27 -29.07
CA LYS A 158 6.95 -20.11 -30.27
C LYS A 158 6.88 -21.61 -29.93
N GLU A 159 7.67 -22.08 -28.97
CA GLU A 159 7.64 -23.46 -28.49
C GLU A 159 6.29 -23.79 -27.84
N SER A 160 5.78 -22.91 -26.98
CA SER A 160 4.48 -23.09 -26.32
C SER A 160 3.33 -23.19 -27.34
N VAL A 161 3.32 -22.33 -28.36
CA VAL A 161 2.32 -22.35 -29.43
C VAL A 161 2.50 -23.56 -30.35
N ALA A 162 3.73 -23.99 -30.63
CA ALA A 162 4.01 -25.18 -31.43
C ALA A 162 3.56 -26.47 -30.70
N VAL A 163 3.76 -26.55 -29.39
CA VAL A 163 3.25 -27.64 -28.54
C VAL A 163 1.71 -27.64 -28.55
N LEU A 164 1.08 -26.48 -28.39
CA LEU A 164 -0.38 -26.35 -28.45
C LEU A 164 -0.95 -26.76 -29.82
N TRP A 165 -0.30 -26.36 -30.91
CA TRP A 165 -0.68 -26.75 -32.27
C TRP A 165 -0.48 -28.23 -32.57
N LYS A 166 0.56 -28.86 -32.00
CA LYS A 166 0.73 -30.32 -32.03
C LYS A 166 -0.38 -31.05 -31.27
N MET A 167 -0.82 -30.52 -30.13
CA MET A 167 -1.95 -31.06 -29.36
C MET A 167 -3.29 -30.92 -30.11
N ILE A 168 -3.53 -29.78 -30.77
CA ILE A 168 -4.76 -29.53 -31.55
C ILE A 168 -4.83 -30.37 -32.84
N LYS A 169 -3.68 -30.72 -33.44
CA LYS A 169 -3.60 -31.53 -34.66
C LYS A 169 -3.48 -33.05 -34.43
N MET A 170 -3.61 -33.56 -33.19
CA MET A 170 -3.74 -35.00 -33.00
C MET A 170 -5.09 -35.46 -33.56
N PRO A 171 -5.14 -36.38 -34.54
CA PRO A 171 -6.41 -36.92 -35.00
C PRO A 171 -7.10 -37.59 -33.83
N GLN A 172 -8.36 -37.21 -33.59
CA GLN A 172 -9.23 -37.91 -32.65
C GLN A 172 -9.22 -39.39 -33.07
N ARG A 173 -8.64 -40.25 -32.21
CA ARG A 173 -8.70 -41.70 -32.42
C ARG A 173 -10.17 -42.09 -32.40
N HIS A 174 -10.65 -42.61 -33.52
CA HIS A 174 -11.93 -43.30 -33.64
C HIS A 174 -11.97 -44.54 -32.76
#